data_AF-A0AAQ0TKW3-F1
#
_entry.id   AF-A0AAQ0TKW3-F1
#
_cell.length_a   1.000
_cell.length_b   1.000
_cell.length_c   1.000
_cell.angle_alpha   90.00
_cell.angle_beta   90.00
_cell.angle_gamma   90.00
#
_symmetry.space_group_name_H-M   'P 1'
#
loop_
_entity.id
_entity.type
_entity.pdbx_description
1 polymer ?
#
loop_
_entity_poly.entity_id
_entity_poly.type
_entity_poly.pdbx_seq_one_letter_code
_entity_poly.pdbx_strand_id
1 'polypeptide(L)'
;MAIDNYRRFYAILRYMPPLYERDEQKKQLVLQYTNGRTDSLRDMTTKEYNAMCSALEREFGIRELRREKRSICLRLMQQLGKDTTDWSVVDEYCVDPRIAGKPFRELTNGELDTLARKLRAIKHRQDKKSSINQ
;
A
#
# COMPACT_ATOMS: atom_id res chain seq x y z
N MET A 1 -15.23 16.05 -11.60
CA MET A 1 -15.33 15.96 -10.13
C MET A 1 -14.10 16.59 -9.52
N ALA A 2 -14.24 17.45 -8.51
CA ALA A 2 -13.08 17.99 -7.80
C ALA A 2 -12.36 16.87 -7.02
N ILE A 3 -11.05 17.00 -6.83
CA ILE A 3 -10.27 16.07 -6.01
C ILE A 3 -10.45 16.48 -4.55
N ASP A 4 -10.97 15.60 -3.71
CA ASP A 4 -11.24 15.84 -2.29
C ASP A 4 -10.25 15.11 -1.35
N ASN A 5 -9.48 14.17 -1.89
CA ASN A 5 -8.59 13.31 -1.12
C ASN A 5 -7.21 13.11 -1.79
N TYR A 6 -6.15 13.56 -1.11
CA TYR A 6 -4.77 13.47 -1.60
C TYR A 6 -3.95 12.33 -0.98
N ARG A 7 -4.58 11.36 -0.29
CA ARG A 7 -3.87 10.24 0.36
C ARG A 7 -2.96 9.48 -0.60
N ARG A 8 -3.37 9.30 -1.86
CA ARG A 8 -2.58 8.62 -2.89
C ARG A 8 -1.28 9.37 -3.17
N PHE A 9 -1.36 10.68 -3.43
CA PHE A 9 -0.18 11.51 -3.65
C PHE A 9 0.79 11.47 -2.46
N TYR A 10 0.28 11.69 -1.24
CA TYR A 10 1.16 11.68 -0.05
C TYR A 10 1.74 10.29 0.26
N ALA A 11 1.06 9.21 -0.13
CA ALA A 11 1.62 7.87 -0.05
C ALA A 11 2.81 7.71 -1.00
N ILE A 12 2.69 8.18 -2.24
CA ILE A 12 3.77 8.17 -3.23
C ILE A 12 4.95 9.03 -2.74
N LEU A 13 4.68 10.24 -2.27
CA LEU A 13 5.71 11.17 -1.80
C LEU A 13 6.52 10.60 -0.62
N ARG A 14 5.98 9.67 0.18
CA ARG A 14 6.73 8.96 1.23
C ARG A 14 7.72 7.92 0.70
N TYR A 15 7.54 7.44 -0.53
CA TYR A 15 8.46 6.49 -1.18
C TYR A 15 9.56 7.18 -1.98
N MET A 16 9.37 8.45 -2.34
CA MET A 16 10.36 9.22 -3.09
C MET A 16 11.55 9.61 -2.19
N PRO A 17 12.77 9.68 -2.73
CA PRO A 17 13.90 10.30 -2.05
C PRO A 17 13.56 11.74 -1.65
N PRO A 18 13.91 12.18 -0.43
CA PRO A 18 13.71 13.55 0.02
C PRO A 18 14.81 14.45 -0.57
N LEU A 19 14.60 14.89 -1.81
CA LEU A 19 15.54 15.79 -2.49
C LEU A 19 15.40 17.24 -1.99
N TYR A 20 14.21 17.58 -1.49
CA TYR A 20 13.86 18.88 -0.93
C TYR A 20 13.01 18.70 0.33
N GLU A 21 12.74 19.82 1.00
CA GLU A 21 11.67 19.91 1.99
C GLU A 21 10.34 19.41 1.40
N ARG A 22 9.53 18.74 2.24
CA ARG A 22 8.34 18.00 1.78
C ARG A 22 7.36 18.86 1.00
N ASP A 23 7.12 20.07 1.48
CA ASP A 23 6.21 21.00 0.81
C ASP A 23 6.78 21.55 -0.50
N GLU A 24 8.09 21.74 -0.58
CA GLU A 24 8.74 22.19 -1.81
C GLU A 24 8.73 21.09 -2.87
N GLN A 25 9.07 19.85 -2.49
CA GLN A 25 8.98 18.71 -3.39
C GLN A 25 7.54 18.49 -3.90
N LYS A 26 6.53 18.71 -3.05
CA LYS A 26 5.13 18.73 -3.48
C LYS A 26 4.88 19.81 -4.54
N LYS A 27 5.27 21.06 -4.27
CA LYS A 27 5.06 22.18 -5.20
C LYS A 27 5.70 21.92 -6.56
N GLN A 28 6.95 21.45 -6.57
CA GLN A 28 7.68 21.14 -7.80
C GLN A 28 6.96 20.06 -8.64
N LEU A 29 6.46 19.01 -7.99
CA LEU A 29 5.67 17.98 -8.68
C LEU A 29 4.36 18.54 -9.25
N VAL A 30 3.64 19.37 -8.48
CA VAL A 30 2.39 19.95 -8.98
C VAL A 30 2.64 20.90 -10.15
N LEU A 31 3.66 21.75 -10.07
CA LEU A 31 4.06 22.65 -11.16
C LEU A 31 4.42 21.86 -12.42
N GLN A 32 5.22 20.80 -12.29
CA GLN A 32 5.61 19.94 -13.40
C GLN A 32 4.40 19.34 -14.12
N TYR A 33 3.43 18.79 -13.37
CA TYR A 33 2.28 18.07 -13.94
C TYR A 33 1.09 18.98 -14.28
N THR A 34 1.18 20.28 -13.99
CA THR A 34 0.20 21.30 -14.42
C THR A 34 0.79 22.31 -15.40
N ASN A 35 2.02 22.07 -15.88
CA ASN A 35 2.76 22.97 -16.77
C ASN A 35 2.86 24.40 -16.21
N GLY A 36 3.16 24.52 -14.91
CA GLY A 36 3.32 25.79 -14.21
C GLY A 36 2.01 26.52 -13.83
N ARG A 37 0.85 25.95 -14.14
CA ARG A 37 -0.46 26.60 -13.89
C ARG A 37 -0.78 26.77 -12.40
N THR A 38 -0.34 25.84 -11.54
CA THR A 38 -0.55 25.90 -10.08
C THR A 38 0.52 25.09 -9.35
N ASP A 39 0.74 25.38 -8.06
CA ASP A 39 1.56 24.60 -7.13
C ASP A 39 0.72 23.83 -6.08
N SER A 40 -0.61 23.94 -6.19
CA SER A 40 -1.59 23.39 -5.26
C SER A 40 -2.32 22.18 -5.85
N LEU A 41 -2.32 21.07 -5.08
CA LEU A 41 -3.08 19.86 -5.43
C LEU A 41 -4.60 20.13 -5.59
N ARG A 42 -5.12 21.17 -4.94
CA ARG A 42 -6.54 21.55 -5.00
C ARG A 42 -6.93 22.15 -6.35
N ASP A 43 -5.99 22.79 -7.01
CA ASP A 43 -6.22 23.48 -8.28
C ASP A 43 -5.82 22.63 -9.48
N MET A 44 -5.44 21.36 -9.25
CA MET A 44 -5.26 20.37 -10.29
C MET A 44 -6.60 19.85 -10.80
N THR A 45 -6.68 19.61 -12.11
CA THR A 45 -7.76 18.80 -12.67
C THR A 45 -7.58 17.34 -12.24
N THR A 46 -8.69 16.59 -12.19
CA THR A 46 -8.67 15.14 -11.91
C THR A 46 -7.73 14.38 -12.86
N LYS A 47 -7.66 14.82 -14.13
CA LYS A 47 -6.82 14.21 -15.16
C LYS A 47 -5.34 14.41 -14.86
N GLU A 48 -4.91 15.64 -14.56
CA GLU A 48 -3.51 15.93 -14.19
C GLU A 48 -3.11 15.19 -12.92
N TYR A 49 -3.95 15.19 -11.88
CA TYR A 49 -3.64 14.50 -10.64
C TYR A 49 -3.50 12.99 -10.82
N ASN A 50 -4.41 12.36 -11.58
CA ASN A 50 -4.34 10.94 -11.87
C ASN A 50 -3.15 10.58 -12.74
N ALA A 51 -2.82 11.43 -13.73
CA ALA A 51 -1.63 11.26 -14.58
C ALA A 51 -0.35 11.35 -13.73
N MET A 52 -0.24 12.37 -12.88
CA MET A 52 0.87 12.55 -11.95
C MET A 52 1.05 11.34 -11.03
N CYS A 53 0.00 10.95 -10.31
CA CYS A 53 0.10 9.82 -9.39
C CYS A 53 0.49 8.52 -10.12
N SER A 54 -0.06 8.28 -11.31
CA SER A 54 0.22 7.07 -12.07
C SER A 54 1.63 7.05 -12.66
N ALA A 55 2.14 8.21 -13.09
CA ALA A 55 3.51 8.34 -13.58
C ALA A 55 4.52 8.11 -12.45
N LEU A 56 4.33 8.78 -11.30
CA LEU A 56 5.19 8.59 -10.13
C LEU A 56 5.13 7.15 -9.59
N GLU A 57 3.95 6.54 -9.51
CA GLU A 57 3.84 5.13 -9.10
C GLU A 57 4.61 4.17 -10.02
N ARG A 58 4.69 4.49 -11.31
CA ARG A 58 5.47 3.72 -12.30
C ARG A 58 6.96 3.97 -12.12
N GLU A 59 7.36 5.23 -12.02
CA GLU A 59 8.76 5.64 -11.87
C GLU A 59 9.41 5.01 -10.64
N PHE A 60 8.71 5.01 -9.50
CA PHE A 60 9.21 4.45 -8.25
C PHE A 60 8.84 2.98 -8.03
N GLY A 61 8.32 2.27 -9.05
CA GLY A 61 8.00 0.84 -8.96
C GLY A 61 6.99 0.47 -7.86
N ILE A 62 6.18 1.43 -7.40
CA ILE A 62 5.32 1.29 -6.21
C ILE A 62 4.26 0.21 -6.42
N ARG A 63 3.77 0.05 -7.66
CA ARG A 63 2.79 -0.97 -8.04
C ARG A 63 3.37 -2.38 -8.00
N GLU A 64 4.57 -2.57 -8.54
CA GLU A 64 5.24 -3.87 -8.54
C GLU A 64 5.63 -4.28 -7.12
N LEU A 65 6.15 -3.33 -6.33
CA LEU A 65 6.42 -3.56 -4.91
C LEU A 65 5.15 -4.00 -4.15
N ARG A 66 4.01 -3.38 -4.45
CA ARG A 66 2.73 -3.78 -3.84
C ARG A 66 2.32 -5.18 -4.24
N ARG A 67 2.51 -5.55 -5.51
CA ARG A 67 2.20 -6.89 -6.02
C ARG A 67 3.07 -7.95 -5.34
N GLU A 68 4.36 -7.71 -5.22
CA GLU A 68 5.29 -8.60 -4.54
C GLU A 68 4.90 -8.80 -3.06
N LYS A 69 4.66 -7.69 -2.33
CA LYS A 69 4.24 -7.74 -0.93
C LYS A 69 2.91 -8.46 -0.72
N ARG A 70 1.95 -8.26 -1.63
CA ARG A 70 0.69 -9.01 -1.62
C ARG A 70 0.91 -10.50 -1.82
N SER A 71 1.74 -10.87 -2.80
CA SER A 71 2.09 -12.27 -3.05
C SER A 71 2.71 -12.93 -1.81
N ILE A 72 3.60 -12.23 -1.11
CA ILE A 72 4.19 -12.71 0.15
C ILE A 72 3.10 -12.95 1.21
N CYS A 73 2.19 -12.00 1.40
CA CYS A 73 1.11 -12.14 2.39
C CYS A 73 0.17 -13.29 2.05
N LEU A 74 -0.25 -13.41 0.79
CA LEU A 74 -1.14 -14.50 0.34
C LEU A 74 -0.46 -15.86 0.55
N ARG A 75 0.81 -16.01 0.16
CA ARG A 75 1.56 -17.24 0.42
C ARG A 75 1.61 -17.60 1.92
N LEU A 76 1.82 -16.60 2.79
CA LEU A 76 1.81 -16.82 4.25
C LEU A 76 0.42 -17.22 4.76
N MET A 77 -0.65 -16.61 4.25
CA MET A 77 -2.03 -16.99 4.59
C MET A 77 -2.34 -18.42 4.15
N GLN A 78 -1.89 -18.82 2.96
CA GLN A 78 -2.04 -20.18 2.46
C GLN A 78 -1.32 -21.19 3.37
N GLN A 79 -0.10 -20.87 3.82
CA GLN A 79 0.63 -21.70 4.79
C GLN A 79 -0.05 -21.78 6.16
N LEU A 80 -0.93 -20.83 6.49
CA LEU A 80 -1.77 -20.82 7.69
C LEU A 80 -3.13 -21.52 7.46
N GLY A 81 -3.34 -22.15 6.31
CA GLY A 81 -4.56 -22.87 5.95
C GLY A 81 -5.72 -21.99 5.49
N LYS A 82 -5.45 -20.75 5.04
CA LYS A 82 -6.49 -19.90 4.43
C LYS A 82 -6.60 -20.19 2.95
N ASP A 83 -7.83 -20.31 2.45
CA ASP A 83 -8.09 -20.38 1.02
C ASP A 83 -7.86 -18.99 0.40
N THR A 84 -6.76 -18.84 -0.32
CA THR A 84 -6.41 -17.59 -1.00
C THR A 84 -7.00 -17.48 -2.40
N THR A 85 -7.80 -18.45 -2.84
CA THR A 85 -8.56 -18.38 -4.09
C THR A 85 -9.92 -17.69 -3.89
N ASP A 86 -10.46 -17.72 -2.67
CA ASP A 86 -11.64 -16.97 -2.26
C ASP A 86 -11.25 -15.62 -1.62
N TRP A 87 -11.55 -14.52 -2.32
CA TRP A 87 -11.28 -13.17 -1.83
C TRP A 87 -12.08 -12.79 -0.59
N SER A 88 -13.25 -13.39 -0.38
CA SER A 88 -14.07 -13.15 0.81
C SER A 88 -13.36 -13.69 2.06
N VAL A 89 -12.77 -14.88 1.97
CA VAL A 89 -11.99 -15.50 3.06
C VAL A 89 -10.75 -14.67 3.38
N VAL A 90 -10.06 -14.17 2.36
CA VAL A 90 -8.89 -13.29 2.53
C VAL A 90 -9.28 -11.98 3.21
N ASP A 91 -10.32 -11.31 2.73
CA ASP A 91 -10.77 -10.04 3.29
C ASP A 91 -11.30 -10.23 4.72
N GLU A 92 -12.11 -11.27 5.00
CA GLU A 92 -12.60 -11.61 6.34
C GLU A 92 -11.45 -11.82 7.34
N TYR A 93 -10.40 -12.52 6.90
CA TYR A 93 -9.23 -12.72 7.75
C TYR A 93 -8.44 -11.42 8.01
N CYS A 94 -8.39 -10.50 7.05
CA CYS A 94 -7.68 -9.24 7.19
C CYS A 94 -8.45 -8.17 7.96
N VAL A 95 -9.78 -8.14 7.89
CA VAL A 95 -10.59 -7.15 8.61
C VAL A 95 -10.55 -7.32 10.13
N ASP A 96 -10.17 -8.50 10.65
CA ASP A 96 -9.92 -8.69 12.08
C ASP A 96 -8.86 -7.67 12.57
N PRO A 97 -9.17 -6.83 13.57
CA PRO A 97 -8.24 -5.85 14.14
C PRO A 97 -6.93 -6.46 14.66
N ARG A 98 -6.94 -7.73 15.06
CA ARG A 98 -5.75 -8.47 15.50
C ARG A 98 -4.82 -8.75 14.31
N ILE A 99 -5.36 -8.86 13.10
CA ILE A 99 -4.62 -9.12 11.86
C ILE A 99 -4.25 -7.80 11.16
N ALA A 100 -5.17 -7.17 10.43
CA ALA A 100 -4.89 -5.91 9.72
C ALA A 100 -5.94 -4.81 9.95
N GLY A 101 -7.15 -5.16 10.42
CA GLY A 101 -8.22 -4.21 10.72
C GLY A 101 -8.91 -3.60 9.50
N LYS A 102 -8.65 -4.10 8.28
CA LYS A 102 -9.29 -3.66 7.04
C LYS A 102 -9.13 -4.67 5.90
N PRO A 103 -9.92 -4.54 4.81
CA PRO A 103 -9.83 -5.44 3.66
C PRO A 103 -8.42 -5.48 3.06
N PHE A 104 -7.99 -6.66 2.61
CA PHE A 104 -6.64 -6.88 2.07
C PHE A 104 -6.35 -5.99 0.86
N ARG A 105 -7.36 -5.73 0.04
CA ARG A 105 -7.29 -4.85 -1.13
C ARG A 105 -6.97 -3.39 -0.79
N GLU A 106 -7.23 -2.95 0.44
CA GLU A 106 -7.03 -1.58 0.93
C GLU A 106 -5.71 -1.39 1.69
N LEU A 107 -4.93 -2.46 1.84
CA LEU A 107 -3.63 -2.39 2.49
C LEU A 107 -2.62 -1.63 1.61
N THR A 108 -1.98 -0.66 2.24
CA THR A 108 -0.81 0.03 1.69
C THR A 108 0.43 -0.86 1.80
N ASN A 109 1.50 -0.48 1.11
CA ASN A 109 2.77 -1.20 1.15
C ASN A 109 3.33 -1.37 2.57
N GLY A 110 3.24 -0.35 3.43
CA GLY A 110 3.69 -0.45 4.82
C GLY A 110 2.79 -1.34 5.70
N GLU A 111 1.49 -1.37 5.40
CA GLU A 111 0.56 -2.26 6.10
C GLU A 111 0.73 -3.72 5.66
N LEU A 112 1.06 -3.96 4.39
CA LEU A 112 1.44 -5.28 3.90
C LEU A 112 2.72 -5.80 4.58
N ASP A 113 3.73 -4.95 4.81
CA ASP A 113 4.93 -5.36 5.57
C ASP A 113 4.58 -5.74 7.01
N THR A 114 3.70 -4.95 7.63
CA THR A 114 3.23 -5.20 8.98
C THR A 114 2.42 -6.50 9.07
N LEU A 115 1.53 -6.74 8.09
CA LEU A 115 0.78 -7.97 7.96
C LEU A 115 1.71 -9.17 7.78
N ALA A 116 2.68 -9.09 6.86
CA ALA A 116 3.64 -10.17 6.63
C ALA A 116 4.41 -10.54 7.91
N ARG A 117 4.84 -9.56 8.71
CA ARG A 117 5.47 -9.82 10.02
C ARG A 117 4.52 -10.53 10.98
N LYS A 118 3.27 -10.09 11.09
CA LYS A 118 2.25 -10.75 11.93
C LYS A 118 1.98 -12.19 11.50
N LEU A 119 1.80 -12.44 10.20
CA LEU A 119 1.55 -13.78 9.68
C LEU A 119 2.72 -14.74 9.97
N ARG A 120 3.97 -14.28 9.80
CA ARG A 120 5.15 -15.07 10.19
C ARG A 120 5.16 -15.39 11.69
N ALA A 121 4.81 -14.43 12.55
CA ALA A 121 4.74 -14.66 13.99
C ALA A 121 3.63 -15.66 14.37
N ILE A 122 2.47 -15.59 13.72
CA ILE A 122 1.37 -16.56 13.91
C ILE A 122 1.83 -17.95 13.46
N LYS A 123 2.44 -18.05 12.28
CA LYS A 123 2.95 -19.32 11.75
C LYS A 123 3.97 -19.95 12.69
N HIS A 124 4.96 -19.19 13.14
CA HIS A 124 5.96 -19.68 14.09
C HIS A 124 5.33 -20.20 15.39
N ARG A 125 4.28 -19.54 15.89
CA ARG A 125 3.54 -20.00 17.07
C ARG A 125 2.76 -21.30 16.81
N GLN A 126 2.22 -21.50 15.61
CA GLN A 126 1.56 -22.75 15.22
C GLN A 126 2.57 -23.89 15.10
N ASP A 127 3.69 -23.67 14.40
CA ASP A 127 4.74 -24.67 14.20
C ASP A 127 5.29 -25.15 15.56
N LYS A 128 5.57 -24.22 16.49
CA LYS A 128 6.03 -24.57 17.86
C LYS A 128 5.01 -25.41 18.64
N LYS A 129 3.72 -25.14 18.51
CA LYS A 129 2.67 -25.92 19.18
C LYS A 129 2.58 -27.33 18.60
N SER A 130 2.70 -27.47 17.28
CA SER A 130 2.71 -28.77 16.62
C SER A 130 3.90 -29.63 17.04
N SER A 131 5.09 -29.04 17.20
CA SER A 131 6.30 -29.76 17.65
C SER A 131 6.29 -30.16 19.13
N ILE A 132 5.47 -29.52 19.97
CA ILE A 132 5.32 -29.88 21.40
C ILE A 132 4.32 -31.03 21.58
N ASN A 133 3.37 -31.16 20.65
CA ASN A 133 2.30 -32.16 20.72
C ASN A 133 2.61 -33.45 19.93
N GLN A 134 3.84 -33.60 19.42
CA GLN A 134 4.38 -34.81 18.79
C GLN A 134 5.39 -35.46 19.73
#